data_AF-A0A0B2QCC8-F1
#
_entry.id   AF-A0A0B2QCC8-F1
#
_cell.length_a   1.000
_cell.length_b   1.000
_cell.length_c   1.000
_cell.angle_alpha   90.00
_cell.angle_beta   90.00
_cell.angle_gamma   90.00
#
_symmetry.space_group_name_H-M   'P 1'
#
loop_
_entity.id
_entity.type
_entity.pdbx_description
1 polymer ?
#
loop_
_entity_poly.entity_id
_entity_poly.type
_entity_poly.pdbx_seq_one_letter_code
_entity_poly.pdbx_strand_id
1 'polypeptide(L)'
;MKSNQAKHTSTTHLSPTPRTYIYVDEADKAWASHIENFDYVIFSGGQWFFRPLTFYENGQVVGCQKCHNLMEDPQNLYGYRHAFRTAFRTVINLKGFKGMVFMVSHSPNHFENGEWNKGGGCNRTLVWRSFTRHKWRNSQLQRERFAFRVDQYNCRYAYEIS
;
A
#
# COMPACT_ATOMS: atom_id res chain seq x y z
N MET A 1 -2.16 1.10 8.48
CA MET A 1 -1.68 -0.18 9.03
C MET A 1 -0.68 0.08 10.11
N LYS A 2 -0.59 -0.85 11.05
CA LYS A 2 0.45 -0.85 12.08
C LYS A 2 1.72 -1.51 11.55
N SER A 3 2.84 -0.79 11.63
CA SER A 3 4.16 -1.32 11.32
C SER A 3 4.93 -1.54 12.63
N ASN A 4 5.37 -2.76 12.88
CA ASN A 4 6.23 -3.07 14.02
C ASN A 4 7.56 -3.63 13.52
N GLN A 5 8.66 -3.25 14.18
CA GLN A 5 9.87 -4.07 14.19
C GLN A 5 9.62 -5.18 15.22
N ALA A 6 9.42 -6.42 14.80
CA ALA A 6 9.29 -7.54 15.74
C ALA A 6 10.63 -7.71 16.49
N LYS A 7 10.57 -7.89 17.82
CA LYS A 7 11.76 -8.22 18.62
C LYS A 7 12.29 -9.58 18.18
N HIS A 8 13.57 -9.63 17.79
CA HIS A 8 14.29 -10.84 17.42
C HIS A 8 14.29 -11.87 18.57
N THR A 9 13.85 -13.09 18.28
CA THR A 9 14.35 -14.31 18.94
C THR A 9 15.14 -15.10 17.90
N SER A 10 16.44 -15.22 18.15
CA SER A 10 17.44 -15.80 17.26
C SER A 10 17.27 -17.31 17.10
N THR A 11 17.14 -17.80 15.86
CA THR A 11 17.82 -19.03 15.44
C THR A 11 17.92 -19.18 13.92
N THR A 12 19.15 -19.51 13.49
CA THR A 12 19.58 -20.19 12.25
C THR A 12 19.48 -19.50 10.89
N HIS A 13 20.64 -19.49 10.20
CA HIS A 13 20.93 -18.97 8.87
C HIS A 13 20.01 -19.54 7.76
N LEU A 14 19.36 -18.65 6.98
CA LEU A 14 19.17 -18.70 5.51
C LEU A 14 18.29 -17.50 5.04
N SER A 15 18.80 -16.70 4.09
CA SER A 15 18.14 -15.60 3.33
C SER A 15 17.85 -14.28 4.09
N PRO A 16 17.96 -13.07 3.48
CA PRO A 16 17.62 -11.82 4.14
C PRO A 16 16.11 -11.79 4.40
N THR A 17 15.72 -12.14 5.61
CA THR A 17 14.34 -12.02 6.09
C THR A 17 13.83 -10.60 5.84
N PRO A 18 12.63 -10.41 5.28
CA PRO A 18 12.02 -9.09 5.16
C PRO A 18 12.05 -8.39 6.52
N ARG A 19 12.78 -7.27 6.62
CA ARG A 19 12.99 -6.54 7.89
C ARG A 19 11.74 -5.79 8.37
N THR A 20 10.67 -5.81 7.58
CA THR A 20 9.47 -5.02 7.84
C THR A 20 8.26 -5.93 7.91
N TYR A 21 7.60 -5.90 9.06
CA TYR A 21 6.37 -6.61 9.34
C TYR A 21 5.22 -5.62 9.35
N ILE A 22 4.12 -5.97 8.69
CA ILE A 22 2.93 -5.12 8.60
C ILE A 22 1.71 -5.94 8.98
N TYR A 23 0.96 -5.44 9.97
CA TYR A 23 -0.38 -5.92 10.28
C TYR A 23 -1.35 -5.28 9.32
N VAL A 24 -1.88 -6.07 8.38
CA VAL A 24 -2.71 -5.55 7.29
C VAL A 24 -4.18 -5.42 7.67
N ASP A 25 -4.56 -5.98 8.82
CA ASP A 25 -5.89 -5.98 9.44
C ASP A 25 -6.07 -4.90 10.53
N GLU A 26 -4.98 -4.30 11.02
CA GLU A 26 -5.00 -3.27 12.07
C GLU A 26 -4.58 -1.88 11.57
N ALA A 27 -5.36 -0.85 11.91
CA ALA A 27 -4.94 0.54 11.78
C ALA A 27 -3.97 0.94 12.91
N ASP A 28 -3.02 1.82 12.60
CA ASP A 28 -2.10 2.30 13.62
C ASP A 28 -2.78 3.39 14.46
N LYS A 29 -2.72 3.23 15.79
CA LYS A 29 -3.35 4.18 16.71
C LYS A 29 -2.79 5.59 16.56
N ALA A 30 -1.53 5.74 16.11
CA ALA A 30 -0.90 7.04 15.93
C ALA A 30 -1.70 7.98 15.02
N TRP A 31 -2.30 7.46 13.95
CA TRP A 31 -3.17 8.26 13.07
C TRP A 31 -4.65 8.00 13.32
N ALA A 32 -5.04 6.75 13.62
CA ALA A 32 -6.46 6.39 13.74
C ALA A 32 -7.16 7.10 14.90
N SER A 33 -6.44 7.43 15.98
CA SER A 33 -7.01 8.14 17.13
C SER A 33 -7.24 9.64 16.89
N HIS A 34 -6.65 10.21 15.84
CA HIS A 34 -6.74 11.65 15.57
C HIS A 34 -7.61 11.97 14.35
N ILE A 35 -8.01 10.95 13.59
CA ILE A 35 -8.58 11.13 12.25
C ILE A 35 -9.92 11.89 12.25
N GLU A 36 -10.72 11.79 13.34
CA GLU A 36 -11.99 12.51 13.50
C GLU A 36 -11.82 14.03 13.52
N ASN A 37 -10.62 14.53 13.82
CA ASN A 37 -10.34 15.96 13.90
C ASN A 37 -9.95 16.59 12.56
N PHE A 38 -9.98 15.84 11.45
CA PHE A 38 -9.57 16.33 10.14
C PHE A 38 -10.76 16.45 9.19
N ASP A 39 -10.86 17.58 8.48
CA ASP A 39 -11.83 17.77 7.40
C ASP A 39 -11.47 16.97 6.14
N TYR A 40 -10.19 16.67 5.95
CA TYR A 40 -9.66 15.97 4.78
C TYR A 40 -8.61 14.95 5.18
N VAL A 41 -8.76 13.72 4.68
CA VAL A 41 -7.80 12.63 4.86
C VAL A 41 -7.34 12.14 3.50
N ILE A 42 -6.03 12.08 3.29
CA ILE A 42 -5.44 11.59 2.03
C ILE A 42 -4.59 10.36 2.33
N PHE A 43 -5.06 9.19 1.90
CA PHE A 43 -4.29 7.96 1.96
C PHE A 43 -3.39 7.82 0.73
N SER A 44 -2.09 7.63 1.00
CA SER A 44 -1.05 7.34 0.00
C SER A 44 -0.16 6.21 0.50
N GLY A 45 0.21 5.28 -0.37
CA GLY A 45 0.95 4.09 0.09
C GLY A 45 1.56 3.19 -0.99
N GLY A 46 1.45 3.53 -2.27
CA GLY A 46 1.83 2.60 -3.34
C GLY A 46 3.31 2.19 -3.36
N GLN A 47 4.22 3.10 -2.98
CA GLN A 47 5.68 2.84 -2.99
C GLN A 47 6.13 1.80 -1.95
N TRP A 48 5.44 1.72 -0.81
CA TRP A 48 5.80 0.81 0.28
C TRP A 48 5.69 -0.66 -0.12
N PHE A 49 4.70 -0.99 -0.95
CA PHE A 49 4.48 -2.35 -1.45
C PHE A 49 5.47 -2.79 -2.53
N PHE A 50 6.52 -2.03 -2.84
CA PHE A 50 7.63 -2.52 -3.67
C PHE A 50 8.79 -3.06 -2.83
N ARG A 51 8.70 -3.00 -1.51
CA ARG A 51 9.73 -3.54 -0.61
C ARG A 51 9.41 -5.00 -0.26
N PRO A 52 10.41 -5.80 0.16
CA PRO A 52 10.14 -7.06 0.84
C PRO A 52 9.41 -6.77 2.14
N LEU A 53 8.21 -7.34 2.29
CA LEU A 53 7.32 -7.16 3.45
C LEU A 53 6.79 -8.52 3.87
N THR A 54 6.55 -8.72 5.17
CA THR A 54 5.79 -9.87 5.67
C THR A 54 4.48 -9.37 6.25
N PHE A 55 3.38 -10.00 5.83
CA PHE A 55 2.02 -9.61 6.21
C PHE A 55 1.52 -10.47 7.36
N TYR A 56 0.94 -9.79 8.35
CA TYR A 56 0.28 -10.40 9.49
C TYR A 56 -1.22 -10.09 9.48
N GLU A 57 -2.01 -11.09 9.84
CA GLU A 57 -3.42 -10.94 10.25
C GLU A 57 -3.66 -11.75 11.51
N ASN A 58 -4.37 -11.20 12.49
CA ASN A 58 -4.65 -11.83 13.78
C ASN A 58 -3.39 -12.40 14.48
N GLY A 59 -2.24 -11.73 14.30
CA GLY A 59 -0.97 -12.18 14.87
C GLY A 59 -0.28 -13.34 14.12
N GLN A 60 -0.82 -13.81 13.00
CA GLN A 60 -0.25 -14.90 12.19
C GLN A 60 0.26 -14.39 10.84
N VAL A 61 1.32 -15.04 10.31
CA VAL A 61 1.84 -14.75 8.97
C VAL A 61 0.87 -15.30 7.94
N VAL A 62 0.38 -14.43 7.06
CA VAL A 62 -0.57 -14.78 5.99
C VAL A 62 0.04 -14.68 4.59
N GLY A 63 1.24 -14.10 4.48
CA GLY A 63 1.96 -13.98 3.21
C GLY A 63 3.08 -12.96 3.26
N CYS A 64 3.67 -12.67 2.10
CA CYS A 64 4.75 -11.70 1.99
C CYS A 64 4.86 -11.08 0.60
N GLN A 65 5.39 -9.87 0.54
CA GLN A 65 5.73 -9.16 -0.69
C GLN A 65 7.11 -9.63 -1.19
N LYS A 66 7.21 -9.99 -2.48
CA LYS A 66 8.49 -10.39 -3.12
C LYS A 66 9.16 -11.63 -2.48
N CYS A 67 8.38 -12.55 -1.93
CA CYS A 67 8.88 -13.86 -1.52
C CYS A 67 8.56 -14.90 -2.60
N HIS A 68 9.52 -15.75 -2.94
CA HIS A 68 9.40 -16.64 -4.10
C HIS A 68 8.39 -17.80 -3.92
N ASN A 69 7.90 -18.08 -2.70
CA ASN A 69 7.25 -19.37 -2.40
C ASN A 69 6.00 -19.32 -1.50
N LEU A 70 5.54 -18.14 -1.06
CA LEU A 70 4.56 -18.04 0.06
C LEU A 70 3.25 -17.35 -0.31
N MET A 71 2.93 -17.21 -1.61
CA MET A 71 1.79 -16.39 -1.99
C MET A 71 1.11 -16.81 -3.29
N GLU A 72 -0.22 -16.91 -3.26
CA GLU A 72 -1.09 -17.17 -4.40
C GLU A 72 -1.40 -15.93 -5.24
N ASP A 73 -0.99 -14.73 -4.81
CA ASP A 73 -1.23 -13.50 -5.57
C ASP A 73 -0.06 -13.23 -6.53
N PRO A 74 -0.17 -13.59 -7.83
CA PRO A 74 0.90 -13.38 -8.80
C PRO A 74 1.26 -11.90 -8.99
N GLN A 75 0.39 -10.98 -8.54
CA GLN A 75 0.56 -9.55 -8.73
C GLN A 75 1.08 -8.85 -7.48
N ASN A 76 1.28 -9.59 -6.38
CA ASN A 76 1.75 -9.09 -5.10
C ASN A 76 0.94 -7.84 -4.64
N LEU A 77 -0.38 -7.92 -4.72
CA LEU A 77 -1.32 -6.86 -4.37
C LEU A 77 -2.05 -7.09 -3.05
N TYR A 78 -2.01 -8.27 -2.45
CA TYR A 78 -2.64 -8.57 -1.16
C TYR A 78 -2.33 -7.50 -0.10
N GLY A 79 -1.04 -7.22 0.11
CA GLY A 79 -0.62 -6.20 1.07
C GLY A 79 -1.28 -4.87 0.77
N TYR A 80 -1.26 -4.44 -0.50
CA TYR A 80 -1.89 -3.20 -0.97
C TYR A 80 -3.41 -3.21 -0.77
N ARG A 81 -4.10 -4.30 -1.11
CA ARG A 81 -5.56 -4.41 -1.00
C ARG A 81 -5.99 -4.37 0.46
N HIS A 82 -5.39 -5.21 1.31
CA HIS A 82 -5.75 -5.31 2.73
C HIS A 82 -5.40 -4.03 3.49
N ALA A 83 -4.23 -3.46 3.20
CA ALA A 83 -3.81 -2.16 3.68
C ALA A 83 -4.87 -1.06 3.55
N PHE A 84 -5.27 -0.79 2.31
CA PHE A 84 -6.22 0.27 2.03
C PHE A 84 -7.61 -0.11 2.51
N ARG A 85 -8.03 -1.38 2.39
CA ARG A 85 -9.31 -1.86 2.93
C ARG A 85 -9.42 -1.60 4.42
N THR A 86 -8.38 -1.92 5.18
CA THR A 86 -8.32 -1.64 6.62
C THR A 86 -8.35 -0.15 6.91
N ALA A 87 -7.58 0.65 6.17
CA ALA A 87 -7.58 2.10 6.33
C ALA A 87 -8.99 2.70 6.11
N PHE A 88 -9.66 2.35 5.01
CA PHE A 88 -11.02 2.81 4.72
C PHE A 88 -12.04 2.30 5.72
N ARG A 89 -12.00 1.01 6.08
CA ARG A 89 -12.89 0.43 7.10
C ARG A 89 -12.73 1.16 8.44
N THR A 90 -11.51 1.51 8.82
CA THR A 90 -11.28 2.30 10.04
C THR A 90 -11.99 3.65 9.97
N VAL A 91 -11.94 4.36 8.84
CA VAL A 91 -12.65 5.65 8.72
C VAL A 91 -14.17 5.46 8.69
N ILE A 92 -14.68 4.52 7.89
CA ILE A 92 -16.13 4.26 7.75
C ILE A 92 -16.76 3.91 9.10
N ASN A 93 -16.05 3.19 9.96
CA ASN A 93 -16.55 2.78 11.27
C ASN A 93 -16.48 3.88 12.34
N LEU A 94 -15.87 5.03 12.07
CA LEU A 94 -15.80 6.15 13.00
C LEU A 94 -17.04 7.03 12.85
N LYS A 95 -17.92 6.97 13.86
CA LYS A 95 -19.17 7.75 13.88
C LYS A 95 -18.93 9.27 13.92
N GLY A 96 -17.79 9.72 14.44
CA GLY A 96 -17.47 11.16 14.56
C GLY A 96 -16.86 11.78 13.31
N PHE A 97 -16.39 10.98 12.35
CA PHE A 97 -15.69 11.50 11.18
C PHE A 97 -16.66 12.06 10.14
N LYS A 98 -16.56 13.36 9.87
CA LYS A 98 -17.40 14.08 8.88
C LYS A 98 -16.63 14.57 7.65
N GLY A 99 -15.34 14.26 7.59
CA GLY A 99 -14.45 14.72 6.53
C GLY A 99 -14.56 13.95 5.21
N MET A 100 -13.79 14.41 4.23
CA MET A 100 -13.64 13.75 2.95
C MET A 100 -12.37 12.90 2.93
N VAL A 101 -12.45 11.71 2.34
CA VAL A 101 -11.32 10.77 2.23
C VAL A 101 -10.94 10.62 0.77
N PHE A 102 -9.66 10.80 0.49
CA PHE A 102 -9.06 10.57 -0.81
C PHE A 102 -8.02 9.47 -0.73
N MET A 103 -7.90 8.71 -1.82
CA MET A 103 -6.81 7.81 -2.10
C MET A 103 -6.11 8.27 -3.37
N VAL A 104 -4.83 8.62 -3.23
CA VAL A 104 -4.03 9.11 -4.35
C VAL A 104 -3.33 7.96 -5.08
N SER A 105 -3.06 8.21 -6.37
CA SER A 105 -2.34 7.26 -7.20
C SER A 105 -0.87 7.15 -6.82
N HIS A 106 -0.31 6.00 -7.15
CA HIS A 106 1.12 5.76 -7.01
C HIS A 106 1.90 6.49 -8.11
N SER A 107 2.96 7.20 -7.71
CA SER A 107 3.91 7.80 -8.63
C SER A 107 4.88 6.74 -9.17
N PRO A 108 5.09 6.64 -10.50
CA PRO A 108 6.03 5.69 -11.07
C PRO A 108 7.48 5.93 -10.63
N ASN A 109 8.26 4.85 -10.53
CA ASN A 109 9.71 4.93 -10.49
C ASN A 109 10.22 5.53 -11.82
N HIS A 110 11.06 6.57 -11.70
CA HIS A 110 11.61 7.32 -12.83
C HIS A 110 13.11 7.61 -12.65
N PHE A 111 13.76 6.94 -11.69
CA PHE A 111 15.19 7.08 -11.45
C PHE A 111 15.99 6.28 -12.50
N GLU A 112 17.11 6.87 -12.93
CA GLU A 112 18.06 6.28 -13.88
C GLU A 112 19.42 6.06 -13.21
N ASN A 113 20.18 5.08 -13.69
CA ASN A 113 21.52 4.72 -13.19
C ASN A 113 21.56 4.36 -11.69
N GLY A 114 20.42 4.00 -11.11
CA GLY A 114 20.32 3.58 -9.71
C GLY A 114 18.88 3.57 -9.22
N GLU A 115 18.66 2.95 -8.06
CA GLU A 115 17.40 3.06 -7.34
C GLU A 115 17.30 4.42 -6.64
N TRP A 116 16.08 4.83 -6.27
CA TRP A 116 15.79 6.08 -5.56
C TRP A 116 16.66 6.31 -4.30
N ASN A 117 17.14 5.23 -3.67
CA ASN A 117 17.97 5.25 -2.46
C ASN A 117 19.40 4.74 -2.67
N LYS A 118 19.84 4.55 -3.92
CA LYS A 118 21.18 4.02 -4.26
C LYS A 118 21.90 4.92 -5.26
N GLY A 119 21.67 6.23 -5.20
CA GLY A 119 22.30 7.20 -6.08
C GLY A 119 21.71 7.30 -7.48
N GLY A 120 20.49 6.79 -7.71
CA GLY A 120 19.77 7.01 -8.97
C GLY A 120 19.43 8.49 -9.19
N GLY A 121 19.61 8.97 -10.42
CA GLY A 121 19.32 10.36 -10.81
C GLY A 121 17.98 10.51 -11.50
N CYS A 122 17.40 11.72 -11.41
CA CYS A 122 16.21 12.14 -12.18
C CYS A 122 16.55 13.42 -12.96
N ASN A 123 17.44 13.31 -13.94
CA ASN A 123 17.94 14.49 -14.68
C ASN A 123 17.18 14.76 -15.97
N ARG A 124 16.16 13.95 -16.29
CA ARG A 124 15.31 14.18 -17.46
C ARG A 124 14.49 15.44 -17.26
N THR A 125 14.63 16.38 -18.19
CA THR A 125 13.84 17.62 -18.25
C THR A 125 12.58 17.48 -19.12
N LEU A 126 12.49 16.41 -19.89
CA LEU A 126 11.34 16.11 -20.75
C LEU A 126 10.49 14.99 -20.15
N VAL A 127 9.17 15.15 -20.28
CA VAL A 127 8.20 14.12 -19.90
C VAL A 127 8.35 12.86 -20.77
N TRP A 128 7.86 11.73 -20.26
CA TRP A 128 7.79 10.51 -21.06
C TRP A 128 7.00 10.72 -22.35
N ARG A 129 7.55 10.16 -23.44
CA ARG A 129 6.88 10.05 -24.75
C ARG A 129 5.54 9.32 -24.58
N SER A 130 4.60 9.63 -25.47
CA SER A 130 3.22 9.10 -25.44
C SER A 130 3.18 7.58 -25.29
N PHE A 131 4.03 6.87 -26.05
CA PHE A 131 4.13 5.41 -26.01
C PHE A 131 4.52 4.89 -24.62
N THR A 132 5.58 5.42 -24.00
CA THR A 132 6.03 4.98 -22.67
C THR A 132 4.97 5.26 -21.61
N ARG A 133 4.32 6.43 -21.69
CA ARG A 133 3.21 6.79 -20.80
C ARG A 133 2.03 5.84 -20.95
N HIS A 134 1.67 5.51 -22.19
CA HIS A 134 0.59 4.58 -22.50
C HIS A 134 0.90 3.17 -22.00
N LYS A 135 2.12 2.69 -22.24
CA LYS A 135 2.61 1.38 -21.75
C LYS A 135 2.53 1.30 -20.21
N TRP A 136 2.94 2.35 -19.50
CA TRP A 136 2.85 2.38 -18.04
C TRP A 136 1.40 2.37 -17.55
N ARG A 137 0.57 3.27 -18.09
CA ARG A 137 -0.86 3.38 -17.71
C ARG A 137 -1.61 2.06 -17.93
N ASN A 138 -1.25 1.35 -19.00
CA ASN A 138 -1.85 0.07 -19.38
C ASN A 138 -1.02 -1.13 -18.92
N SER A 139 -0.15 -0.96 -17.92
CA SER A 139 0.41 -2.13 -17.24
C SER A 139 -0.67 -2.78 -16.38
N GLN A 140 -0.63 -4.11 -16.28
CA GLN A 140 -1.61 -4.89 -15.51
C GLN A 140 -1.69 -4.39 -14.06
N LEU A 141 -0.55 -4.19 -13.41
CA LEU A 141 -0.46 -3.67 -12.05
C LEU A 141 -1.17 -2.32 -11.86
N GLN A 142 -1.06 -1.40 -12.83
CA GLN A 142 -1.73 -0.10 -12.74
C GLN A 142 -3.24 -0.22 -12.94
N ARG A 143 -3.68 -1.10 -13.85
CA ARG A 143 -5.12 -1.37 -14.03
C ARG A 143 -5.74 -1.94 -12.77
N GLU A 144 -5.08 -2.89 -12.10
CA GLU A 144 -5.64 -3.48 -10.88
C GLU A 144 -5.68 -2.51 -9.72
N ARG A 145 -4.64 -1.68 -9.57
CA ARG A 145 -4.63 -0.61 -8.55
C ARG A 145 -5.68 0.45 -8.82
N PHE A 146 -5.97 0.75 -10.08
CA PHE A 146 -7.05 1.64 -10.48
C PHE A 146 -8.42 1.02 -10.19
N ALA A 147 -8.65 -0.23 -10.61
CA ALA A 147 -9.90 -0.94 -10.36
C ALA A 147 -10.20 -1.04 -8.85
N PHE A 148 -9.22 -1.46 -8.05
CA PHE A 148 -9.36 -1.51 -6.60
C PHE A 148 -9.74 -0.15 -6.00
N ARG A 149 -9.14 0.95 -6.50
CA ARG A 149 -9.49 2.29 -6.04
C ARG A 149 -10.96 2.61 -6.35
N VAL A 150 -11.41 2.31 -7.57
CA VAL A 150 -12.81 2.53 -7.97
C VAL A 150 -13.74 1.72 -7.06
N ASP A 151 -13.41 0.46 -6.78
CA ASP A 151 -14.22 -0.39 -5.89
C ASP A 151 -14.31 0.19 -4.47
N GLN A 152 -13.20 0.66 -3.90
CA GLN A 152 -13.22 1.27 -2.56
C GLN A 152 -14.07 2.54 -2.50
N TYR A 153 -14.05 3.37 -3.54
CA TYR A 153 -14.92 4.55 -3.60
C TYR A 153 -16.39 4.18 -3.79
N ASN A 154 -16.68 3.20 -4.66
CA ASN A 154 -18.04 2.72 -4.89
C ASN A 154 -18.63 2.08 -3.63
N CYS A 155 -17.83 1.46 -2.75
CA CYS A 155 -18.30 0.99 -1.45
C CYS A 155 -18.83 2.15 -0.57
N ARG A 156 -18.18 3.33 -0.56
CA ARG A 156 -18.70 4.48 0.22
C ARG A 156 -20.05 4.95 -0.29
N TYR A 157 -20.23 5.01 -1.62
CA TYR A 157 -21.54 5.32 -2.21
C TYR A 157 -22.59 4.24 -1.97
N ALA A 158 -22.20 2.96 -1.91
CA ALA A 158 -23.11 1.87 -1.61
C ALA A 158 -23.65 1.92 -0.16
N TYR A 159 -22.84 2.37 0.80
CA TYR A 159 -23.26 2.56 2.20
C TYR A 159 -23.99 3.88 2.48
N GLU A 160 -23.95 4.85 1.56
CA GLU A 160 -24.76 6.08 1.63
C GLU A 160 -26.17 5.89 1.05
N ILE A 161 -26.43 4.77 0.34
CA ILE A 161 -27.73 4.43 -0.29
C ILE A 161 -28.49 3.32 0.47
N SER A 162 -27.89 2.70 1.49
CA SER A 162 -28.50 1.62 2.30
C SER A 162 -29.02 2.08 3.66
#